data_AF-A0A948V3E0-F1
#
_entry.id   AF-A0A948V3E0-F1
#
_cell.length_a   1.000
_cell.length_b   1.000
_cell.length_c   1.000
_cell.angle_alpha   90.00
_cell.angle_beta   90.00
_cell.angle_gamma   90.00
#
_symmetry.space_group_name_H-M   'P 1'
#
loop_
_entity.id
_entity.type
_entity.pdbx_description
1 polymer ?
#
loop_
_entity_poly.entity_id
_entity_poly.type
_entity_poly.pdbx_seq_one_letter_code
_entity_poly.pdbx_strand_id
1 'polypeptide(L)'
;YSWWRFETVWDGKDNNGNFVGPGEYPYNAYAIFPFGADSKEGKITVISPITICDSNWKPLAWDEILKVGGTLYLQAIKEKSDPNLQESIVVTVKSNITNPEGIQVTLTETTPTSDLYRGSTIIVPSLVATGEDEVDEFASADITEPNDSDTFAAGMSPKKNMGEARKEGDEDKMTPSVNLAFMQSAGIEKLTAIYGDTSDTAFCKNQADWFYYSGHGYCRDLWWWWIPWLPPEEPERQTEIRIYEGDKKKLFGYKDAQGKWNENLDTVIFAACSVLDVNDYNGNYNDDWWPLPEQGPSDKIFPGEKWATVGPKHLLGYNYYAPLGPIIDTEIINRWLGYLPIMGRTRAWLEANAKVAMEEEGKGRHACAINEMSYWYLKSVYDSKRGKWRYKIIGPIPRSKW
;
A
#
# COMPACT_ATOMS: atom_id res chain seq x y z
N TYR A 1 -28.05 -47.34 -22.50
CA TYR A 1 -26.67 -46.88 -22.69
C TYR A 1 -26.39 -45.77 -21.69
N SER A 2 -25.81 -46.12 -20.55
CA SER A 2 -25.28 -45.15 -19.60
C SER A 2 -23.91 -44.71 -20.10
N TRP A 3 -23.76 -43.42 -20.37
CA TRP A 3 -22.48 -42.81 -20.74
C TRP A 3 -21.74 -42.47 -19.45
N TRP A 4 -20.60 -43.11 -19.22
CA TRP A 4 -19.70 -42.76 -18.13
C TRP A 4 -18.67 -41.76 -18.67
N ARG A 5 -18.54 -40.60 -18.02
CA ARG A 5 -17.48 -39.62 -18.29
C ARG A 5 -16.42 -39.77 -17.21
N PHE A 6 -15.20 -40.08 -17.62
CA PHE A 6 -14.04 -40.08 -16.74
C PHE A 6 -13.21 -38.83 -17.03
N GLU A 7 -12.83 -38.12 -15.98
CA GLU A 7 -11.92 -36.98 -16.06
C GLU A 7 -10.65 -37.36 -15.28
N THR A 8 -9.50 -37.13 -15.90
CA THR A 8 -8.18 -37.27 -15.27
C THR A 8 -7.49 -35.93 -15.32
N VAL A 9 -6.82 -35.56 -14.24
CA VAL A 9 -6.01 -34.35 -14.14
C VAL A 9 -4.56 -34.81 -14.01
N TRP A 10 -3.69 -34.27 -14.84
CA TRP A 10 -2.25 -34.49 -14.70
C TRP A 10 -1.68 -33.46 -13.72
N ASP A 11 -0.83 -33.91 -12.81
CA ASP A 11 -0.26 -33.10 -11.73
C ASP A 11 1.06 -32.40 -12.13
N GLY A 12 1.41 -32.43 -13.43
CA GLY A 12 2.61 -31.80 -13.97
C GLY A 12 3.90 -32.56 -13.69
N LYS A 13 3.83 -33.83 -13.25
CA LYS A 13 5.01 -34.64 -12.91
C LYS A 13 5.30 -35.76 -13.91
N ASP A 14 6.57 -36.13 -14.03
CA ASP A 14 7.03 -37.30 -14.78
C ASP A 14 6.79 -38.61 -14.01
N ASN A 15 7.13 -39.74 -14.63
CA ASN A 15 7.04 -41.06 -14.01
C ASN A 15 7.94 -41.25 -12.77
N ASN A 16 8.85 -40.31 -12.49
CA ASN A 16 9.72 -40.31 -11.31
C ASN A 16 9.18 -39.39 -10.20
N GLY A 17 8.06 -38.71 -10.43
CA GLY A 17 7.48 -37.74 -9.48
C GLY A 17 8.15 -36.36 -9.50
N ASN A 18 8.99 -36.06 -10.50
CA ASN A 18 9.60 -34.75 -10.68
C ASN A 18 8.69 -33.87 -11.54
N PHE A 19 8.58 -32.59 -11.23
CA PHE A 19 7.92 -31.64 -12.12
C PHE A 19 8.64 -31.57 -13.46
N VAL A 20 7.89 -31.66 -14.55
CA VAL A 20 8.47 -31.53 -15.89
C VAL A 20 8.54 -30.07 -16.31
N GLY A 21 9.52 -29.76 -17.16
CA GLY A 21 9.66 -28.43 -17.75
C GLY A 21 8.61 -28.14 -18.82
N PRO A 22 8.74 -27.00 -19.51
CA PRO A 22 7.95 -26.70 -20.69
C PRO A 22 8.19 -27.73 -21.81
N GLY A 23 7.14 -28.12 -22.52
CA GLY A 23 7.24 -29.03 -23.67
C GLY A 23 5.95 -29.81 -23.97
N GLU A 24 5.92 -30.55 -25.06
CA GLU A 24 4.87 -31.52 -25.36
C GLU A 24 5.14 -32.89 -24.71
N TYR A 25 4.21 -33.33 -23.88
CA TYR A 25 4.26 -34.62 -23.20
C TYR A 25 3.17 -35.54 -23.77
N PRO A 26 3.54 -36.63 -24.47
CA PRO A 26 2.58 -37.63 -24.86
C PRO A 26 2.04 -38.32 -23.61
N TYR A 27 0.73 -38.58 -23.59
CA TYR A 27 0.11 -39.38 -22.54
C TYR A 27 -0.81 -40.43 -23.15
N ASN A 28 -0.93 -41.55 -22.45
CA ASN A 28 -1.90 -42.60 -22.74
C ASN A 28 -2.86 -42.71 -21.57
N ALA A 29 -4.13 -42.39 -21.79
CA ALA A 29 -5.19 -42.61 -20.82
C ALA A 29 -5.79 -43.99 -21.04
N TYR A 30 -5.80 -44.83 -20.00
CA TYR A 30 -6.38 -46.17 -20.05
C TYR A 30 -7.67 -46.23 -19.25
N ALA A 31 -8.73 -46.79 -19.83
CA ALA A 31 -9.95 -47.16 -19.14
C ALA A 31 -10.03 -48.69 -19.05
N ILE A 32 -10.00 -49.22 -17.82
CA ILE A 32 -10.04 -50.66 -17.58
C ILE A 32 -11.48 -51.08 -17.25
N PHE A 33 -12.07 -51.92 -18.09
CA PHE A 33 -13.39 -52.51 -17.88
C PHE A 33 -13.28 -54.03 -17.60
N PRO A 34 -14.30 -54.65 -16.99
CA PRO A 34 -14.34 -56.11 -16.78
C PRO A 34 -14.20 -56.94 -18.07
N PHE A 35 -14.41 -56.32 -19.24
CA PHE A 35 -14.42 -56.98 -20.55
C PHE A 35 -13.27 -56.54 -21.46
N GLY A 36 -12.35 -55.69 -20.99
CA GLY A 36 -11.22 -55.20 -21.78
C GLY A 36 -10.71 -53.83 -21.33
N ALA A 37 -9.49 -53.49 -21.72
CA ALA A 37 -8.95 -52.15 -21.58
C ALA A 37 -9.15 -51.40 -22.91
N ASP A 38 -9.59 -50.15 -22.82
CA ASP A 38 -9.54 -49.20 -23.93
C ASP A 38 -8.50 -48.11 -23.62
N SER A 39 -7.84 -47.58 -24.64
CA SER A 39 -6.79 -46.58 -24.47
C SER A 39 -6.96 -45.44 -25.45
N LYS A 40 -6.74 -44.22 -24.98
CA LYS A 40 -6.68 -43.03 -25.82
C LYS A 40 -5.36 -42.32 -25.62
N GLU A 41 -4.65 -42.13 -26.72
CA GLU A 41 -3.44 -41.33 -26.77
C GLU A 41 -3.81 -39.85 -26.89
N GLY A 42 -3.00 -39.00 -26.28
CA GLY A 42 -3.11 -37.55 -26.39
C GLY A 42 -1.77 -36.87 -26.14
N LYS A 43 -1.79 -35.54 -26.23
CA LYS A 43 -0.64 -34.69 -25.92
C LYS A 43 -1.08 -33.62 -24.93
N ILE A 44 -0.22 -33.34 -23.95
CA ILE A 44 -0.34 -32.17 -23.08
C ILE A 44 0.84 -31.27 -23.38
N THR A 45 0.57 -29.99 -23.62
CA THR A 45 1.61 -28.97 -23.76
C THR A 45 1.79 -28.27 -22.42
N VAL A 46 2.95 -28.44 -21.79
CA VAL A 46 3.36 -27.60 -20.66
C VAL A 46 3.98 -26.34 -21.23
N ILE A 47 3.39 -25.21 -20.88
CA ILE A 47 3.93 -23.90 -21.20
C ILE A 47 4.72 -23.44 -19.99
N SER A 48 5.89 -22.84 -20.21
CA SER A 48 6.60 -22.18 -19.12
C SER A 48 5.75 -21.04 -18.58
N PRO A 49 5.79 -20.77 -17.26
CA PRO A 49 5.11 -19.61 -16.73
C PRO A 49 5.50 -18.35 -17.52
N ILE A 50 4.49 -17.60 -17.96
CA ILE A 50 4.69 -16.20 -18.32
C ILE A 50 5.39 -15.51 -17.14
N THR A 51 6.33 -14.60 -17.42
CA THR A 51 7.07 -13.88 -16.38
C THR A 51 7.10 -12.39 -16.72
N ILE A 52 6.75 -11.55 -15.76
CA ILE A 52 6.93 -10.11 -15.77
C ILE A 52 8.37 -9.81 -15.38
N CYS A 53 9.04 -8.97 -16.16
CA CYS A 53 10.47 -8.73 -16.04
C CYS A 53 10.84 -7.25 -15.88
N ASP A 54 12.05 -7.02 -15.39
CA ASP A 54 12.75 -5.74 -15.52
C ASP A 54 13.26 -5.50 -16.97
N SER A 55 13.87 -4.35 -17.21
CA SER A 55 14.45 -4.00 -18.52
C SER A 55 15.63 -4.87 -18.94
N ASN A 56 16.19 -5.68 -18.03
CA ASN A 56 17.27 -6.63 -18.28
C ASN A 56 16.75 -8.07 -18.47
N TRP A 57 15.44 -8.25 -18.56
CA TRP A 57 14.78 -9.55 -18.68
C TRP A 57 15.02 -10.49 -17.49
N LYS A 58 15.24 -9.92 -16.30
CA LYS A 58 15.21 -10.65 -15.05
C LYS A 58 13.78 -10.62 -14.50
N PRO A 59 13.31 -11.69 -13.85
CA PRO A 59 12.04 -11.65 -13.13
C PRO A 59 12.00 -10.42 -12.22
N LEU A 60 10.89 -9.70 -12.25
CA LEU A 60 10.66 -8.55 -11.40
C LEU A 60 10.72 -8.99 -9.93
N ALA A 61 11.22 -8.15 -9.03
CA ALA A 61 11.04 -8.43 -7.61
C ALA A 61 9.55 -8.42 -7.29
N TRP A 62 9.09 -9.36 -6.46
CA TRP A 62 7.66 -9.56 -6.22
C TRP A 62 6.98 -8.31 -5.63
N ASP A 63 7.71 -7.48 -4.88
CA ASP A 63 7.23 -6.23 -4.27
C ASP A 63 7.61 -4.96 -5.04
N GLU A 64 8.12 -5.12 -6.27
CA GLU A 64 8.40 -3.98 -7.15
C GLU A 64 7.10 -3.35 -7.67
N ILE A 65 7.05 -2.02 -7.63
CA ILE A 65 5.88 -1.24 -8.03
C ILE A 65 6.21 -0.50 -9.33
N LEU A 66 5.58 -0.96 -10.42
CA LEU A 66 5.63 -0.33 -11.73
C LEU A 66 4.85 0.99 -11.72
N LYS A 67 4.97 1.79 -12.78
CA LYS A 67 4.26 3.07 -12.89
C LYS A 67 3.63 3.24 -14.27
N VAL A 68 2.53 3.97 -14.34
CA VAL A 68 1.95 4.42 -15.61
C VAL A 68 2.98 5.24 -16.40
N GLY A 69 3.03 5.01 -17.71
CA GLY A 69 4.07 5.50 -18.62
C GLY A 69 5.38 4.68 -18.58
N GLY A 70 5.52 3.75 -17.64
CA GLY A 70 6.60 2.77 -17.62
C GLY A 70 6.39 1.63 -18.64
N THR A 71 7.45 0.87 -18.89
CA THR A 71 7.41 -0.31 -19.76
C THR A 71 7.21 -1.57 -18.94
N LEU A 72 6.21 -2.37 -19.29
CA LEU A 72 5.99 -3.72 -18.79
C LEU A 72 6.68 -4.71 -19.75
N TYR A 73 7.72 -5.40 -19.27
CA TYR A 73 8.42 -6.43 -20.04
C TYR A 73 7.87 -7.81 -19.70
N LEU A 74 7.65 -8.63 -20.72
CA LEU A 74 7.05 -9.95 -20.59
C LEU A 74 7.89 -10.99 -21.32
N GLN A 75 8.13 -12.13 -20.69
CA GLN A 75 8.76 -13.27 -21.35
C GLN A 75 8.00 -14.56 -21.07
N ALA A 76 8.01 -15.47 -22.05
CA ALA A 76 7.51 -16.82 -21.90
C ALA A 76 8.46 -17.79 -22.61
N ILE A 77 8.50 -19.04 -22.15
CA ILE A 77 9.16 -20.14 -22.85
C ILE A 77 8.09 -21.10 -23.37
N LYS A 78 8.10 -21.34 -24.69
CA LYS A 78 7.14 -22.21 -25.38
C LYS A 78 7.88 -22.97 -26.47
N GLU A 79 7.68 -24.29 -26.50
CA GLU A 79 8.18 -25.13 -27.60
C GLU A 79 7.56 -24.69 -28.93
N LYS A 80 8.39 -24.59 -29.97
CA LYS A 80 7.95 -24.20 -31.31
C LYS A 80 7.06 -25.28 -31.94
N SER A 81 6.07 -24.84 -32.70
CA SER A 81 5.34 -25.73 -33.60
C SER A 81 6.09 -25.96 -34.92
N ASP A 82 6.87 -24.98 -35.39
CA ASP A 82 7.77 -25.13 -36.55
C ASP A 82 9.18 -24.56 -36.25
N PRO A 83 10.25 -25.38 -36.29
CA PRO A 83 11.61 -24.92 -36.00
C PRO A 83 12.14 -23.88 -37.01
N ASN A 84 11.51 -23.71 -38.18
CA ASN A 84 12.00 -22.83 -39.25
C ASN A 84 11.28 -21.48 -39.33
N LEU A 85 10.19 -21.29 -38.59
CA LEU A 85 9.39 -20.06 -38.63
C LEU A 85 9.52 -19.28 -37.33
N GLN A 86 9.66 -17.97 -37.43
CA GLN A 86 9.56 -17.11 -36.25
C GLN A 86 8.09 -17.04 -35.82
N GLU A 87 7.80 -17.51 -34.61
CA GLU A 87 6.44 -17.52 -34.07
C GLU A 87 6.17 -16.28 -33.21
N SER A 88 4.90 -16.03 -32.96
CA SER A 88 4.45 -15.05 -31.97
C SER A 88 3.32 -15.63 -31.14
N ILE A 89 3.26 -15.20 -29.89
CA ILE A 89 2.16 -15.51 -28.97
C ILE A 89 1.50 -14.23 -28.51
N VAL A 90 0.26 -14.34 -28.08
CA VAL A 90 -0.51 -13.20 -27.57
C VAL A 90 -0.80 -13.44 -26.09
N VAL A 91 -0.38 -12.50 -25.26
CA VAL A 91 -0.55 -12.50 -23.80
C VAL A 91 -1.60 -11.45 -23.47
N THR A 92 -2.55 -11.79 -22.61
CA THR A 92 -3.50 -10.81 -22.08
C THR A 92 -2.96 -10.23 -20.79
N VAL A 93 -2.81 -8.91 -20.72
CA VAL A 93 -2.45 -8.19 -19.49
C VAL A 93 -3.67 -7.48 -18.95
N LYS A 94 -4.08 -7.83 -17.74
CA LYS A 94 -5.24 -7.26 -17.06
C LYS A 94 -4.78 -6.44 -15.87
N SER A 95 -5.60 -5.48 -15.47
CA SER A 95 -5.52 -4.93 -14.13
C SER A 95 -6.76 -5.36 -13.35
N ASN A 96 -6.63 -5.56 -12.05
CA ASN A 96 -7.74 -6.10 -11.25
C ASN A 96 -8.89 -5.09 -11.03
N ILE A 97 -8.69 -3.82 -11.39
CA ILE A 97 -9.56 -2.71 -11.02
C ILE A 97 -9.93 -1.88 -12.27
N THR A 98 -8.96 -1.25 -12.93
CA THR A 98 -9.13 -0.29 -14.02
C THR A 98 -9.56 -0.99 -15.32
N ASN A 99 -8.90 -2.09 -15.69
CA ASN A 99 -9.18 -2.81 -16.91
C ASN A 99 -9.15 -4.35 -16.70
N PRO A 100 -10.25 -4.90 -16.17
CA PRO A 100 -10.40 -6.35 -15.96
C PRO A 100 -10.47 -7.17 -17.25
N GLU A 101 -10.83 -6.55 -18.37
CA GLU A 101 -10.84 -7.21 -19.69
C GLU A 101 -9.40 -7.38 -20.22
N GLY A 102 -8.56 -6.38 -19.94
CA GLY A 102 -7.15 -6.36 -20.28
C GLY A 102 -6.83 -5.87 -21.68
N ILE A 103 -5.54 -5.87 -21.99
CA ILE A 103 -4.97 -5.56 -23.29
C ILE A 103 -4.21 -6.77 -23.84
N GLN A 104 -4.09 -6.86 -25.15
CA GLN A 104 -3.31 -7.91 -25.81
C GLN A 104 -1.89 -7.41 -26.08
N VAL A 105 -0.89 -8.19 -25.67
CA VAL A 105 0.53 -7.93 -25.90
C VAL A 105 1.11 -9.09 -26.72
N THR A 106 1.68 -8.78 -27.88
CA THR A 106 2.33 -9.77 -28.73
C THR A 106 3.77 -10.00 -28.25
N LEU A 107 4.12 -11.24 -27.92
CA LEU A 107 5.49 -11.64 -27.68
C LEU A 107 6.05 -12.32 -28.92
N THR A 108 7.24 -11.91 -29.34
CA THR A 108 7.93 -12.44 -30.51
C THR A 108 9.10 -13.29 -30.06
N GLU A 109 9.33 -14.40 -30.73
CA GLU A 109 10.49 -15.25 -30.51
C GLU A 109 11.81 -14.46 -30.69
N THR A 110 12.75 -14.60 -29.76
CA THR A 110 13.97 -13.78 -29.73
C THR A 110 14.95 -14.10 -30.86
N THR A 111 15.00 -15.36 -31.30
CA THR A 111 15.74 -15.84 -32.47
C THR A 111 14.94 -16.96 -33.10
N PRO A 112 15.06 -17.27 -34.41
CA PRO A 112 14.31 -18.36 -35.05
C PRO A 112 14.59 -19.77 -34.50
N THR A 113 15.48 -19.93 -33.54
CA THR A 113 15.84 -21.23 -32.95
C THR A 113 15.67 -21.23 -31.43
N SER A 114 14.97 -20.26 -30.85
CA SER A 114 14.82 -20.17 -29.39
C SER A 114 13.39 -20.42 -28.97
N ASP A 115 13.17 -21.21 -27.93
CA ASP A 115 11.85 -21.32 -27.31
C ASP A 115 11.47 -20.08 -26.48
N LEU A 116 12.26 -19.01 -26.53
CA LEU A 116 12.10 -17.79 -25.73
C LEU A 116 11.37 -16.70 -26.51
N TYR A 117 10.22 -16.28 -25.98
CA TYR A 117 9.39 -15.22 -26.51
C TYR A 117 9.47 -14.01 -25.61
N ARG A 118 9.65 -12.83 -26.20
CA ARG A 118 9.75 -11.56 -25.49
C ARG A 118 8.92 -10.49 -26.15
N GLY A 119 8.39 -9.61 -25.33
CA GLY A 119 7.63 -8.46 -25.77
C GLY A 119 7.48 -7.47 -24.63
N SER A 120 6.97 -6.31 -24.95
CA SER A 120 6.73 -5.28 -23.96
C SER A 120 5.58 -4.40 -24.38
N THR A 121 4.94 -3.77 -23.41
CA THR A 121 3.94 -2.72 -23.63
C THR A 121 4.21 -1.54 -22.69
N ILE A 122 3.72 -0.37 -23.06
CA ILE A 122 3.66 0.75 -22.12
C ILE A 122 2.43 0.57 -21.24
N ILE A 123 2.58 0.81 -19.94
CA ILE A 123 1.46 0.87 -19.02
C ILE A 123 0.74 2.19 -19.28
N VAL A 124 -0.42 2.11 -19.91
CA VAL A 124 -1.23 3.28 -20.30
C VAL A 124 -2.34 3.54 -19.29
N PRO A 125 -2.90 4.77 -19.22
CA PRO A 125 -4.02 5.09 -18.32
C PRO A 125 -5.26 4.20 -18.49
N SER A 126 -5.48 3.64 -19.69
CA SER A 126 -6.57 2.69 -19.93
C SER A 126 -6.29 1.27 -19.42
N LEU A 127 -5.09 1.01 -18.89
CA LEU A 127 -4.73 -0.23 -18.21
C LEU A 127 -4.69 -0.02 -16.70
N VAL A 128 -4.12 1.09 -16.22
CA VAL A 128 -4.11 1.49 -14.81
C VAL A 128 -4.44 2.97 -14.76
N ALA A 129 -5.51 3.33 -14.06
CA ALA A 129 -5.99 4.70 -14.02
C ALA A 129 -4.94 5.64 -13.41
N THR A 130 -5.00 6.92 -13.79
CA THR A 130 -4.17 7.96 -13.20
C THR A 130 -5.04 9.16 -12.88
N GLY A 131 -5.02 9.59 -11.62
CA GLY A 131 -5.77 10.75 -11.16
C GLY A 131 -7.23 10.41 -10.82
N GLU A 132 -8.00 11.46 -10.57
CA GLU A 132 -9.39 11.39 -10.13
C GLU A 132 -10.29 10.74 -11.20
N ASP A 133 -11.00 9.67 -10.81
CA ASP A 133 -11.93 8.92 -11.65
C ASP A 133 -13.39 8.95 -11.14
N GLU A 134 -13.69 9.88 -10.22
CA GLU A 134 -14.98 10.00 -9.50
C GLU A 134 -15.33 8.81 -8.61
N VAL A 135 -14.42 7.85 -8.44
CA VAL A 135 -14.59 6.71 -7.54
C VAL A 135 -13.78 6.97 -6.27
N ASP A 136 -14.46 6.92 -5.13
CA ASP A 136 -13.77 7.00 -3.86
C ASP A 136 -12.92 5.73 -3.61
N GLU A 137 -11.64 5.95 -3.39
CA GLU A 137 -10.58 4.94 -3.33
C GLU A 137 -9.74 5.08 -2.05
N PHE A 138 -9.34 3.96 -1.46
CA PHE A 138 -8.47 3.98 -0.28
C PHE A 138 -7.35 2.96 -0.36
N ALA A 139 -6.24 3.27 0.31
CA ALA A 139 -5.14 2.34 0.54
C ALA A 139 -4.69 2.41 2.00
N SER A 140 -4.04 1.35 2.48
CA SER A 140 -3.50 1.30 3.84
C SER A 140 -2.11 0.69 3.94
N ALA A 141 -1.35 1.07 4.97
CA ALA A 141 -0.04 0.53 5.28
C ALA A 141 0.14 0.32 6.78
N ASP A 142 0.71 -0.84 7.18
CA ASP A 142 0.88 -1.20 8.58
C ASP A 142 2.24 -1.77 8.88
N ILE A 143 2.88 -1.20 9.89
CA ILE A 143 4.15 -1.69 10.41
C ILE A 143 3.98 -2.45 11.72
N THR A 144 2.86 -2.24 12.39
CA THR A 144 2.45 -2.95 13.61
C THR A 144 1.34 -3.95 13.31
N GLU A 145 0.75 -4.57 14.33
CA GLU A 145 -0.39 -5.46 14.15
C GLU A 145 -1.52 -4.75 13.39
N PRO A 146 -2.14 -5.37 12.37
CA PRO A 146 -3.00 -4.72 11.36
C PRO A 146 -4.40 -4.30 11.85
N ASN A 147 -4.66 -4.32 13.16
CA ASN A 147 -6.04 -4.26 13.67
C ASN A 147 -6.77 -2.94 13.33
N ASP A 148 -6.04 -1.83 13.29
CA ASP A 148 -6.61 -0.50 13.05
C ASP A 148 -6.79 -0.20 11.56
N SER A 149 -5.83 -0.53 10.70
CA SER A 149 -6.02 -0.46 9.25
C SER A 149 -7.09 -1.40 8.72
N ASP A 150 -7.24 -2.59 9.31
CA ASP A 150 -8.32 -3.51 8.96
C ASP A 150 -9.68 -2.90 9.33
N THR A 151 -9.75 -2.21 10.47
CA THR A 151 -10.93 -1.42 10.87
C THR A 151 -11.18 -0.28 9.89
N PHE A 152 -10.13 0.46 9.51
CA PHE A 152 -10.22 1.53 8.50
C PHE A 152 -10.76 0.97 7.18
N ALA A 153 -10.18 -0.11 6.67
CA ALA A 153 -10.59 -0.74 5.42
C ALA A 153 -12.04 -1.23 5.47
N ALA A 154 -12.45 -1.88 6.56
CA ALA A 154 -13.82 -2.34 6.75
C ALA A 154 -14.83 -1.17 6.76
N GLY A 155 -14.47 -0.07 7.43
CA GLY A 155 -15.32 1.10 7.56
C GLY A 155 -15.34 2.03 6.33
N MET A 156 -14.38 1.89 5.42
CA MET A 156 -14.36 2.63 4.16
C MET A 156 -15.28 2.02 3.09
N SER A 157 -15.83 0.82 3.28
CA SER A 157 -16.82 0.23 2.36
C SER A 157 -18.06 1.14 2.18
N PRO A 158 -18.55 1.37 0.94
CA PRO A 158 -18.26 0.65 -0.30
C PRO A 158 -17.14 1.26 -1.15
N LYS A 159 -16.30 2.14 -0.61
CA LYS A 159 -15.13 2.67 -1.32
C LYS A 159 -14.22 1.53 -1.75
N LYS A 160 -13.47 1.76 -2.83
CA LYS A 160 -12.66 0.75 -3.48
C LYS A 160 -11.28 0.66 -2.85
N ASN A 161 -10.83 -0.55 -2.53
CA ASN A 161 -9.52 -0.78 -1.95
C ASN A 161 -8.45 -0.84 -3.04
N MET A 162 -7.52 0.12 -3.03
CA MET A 162 -6.35 0.25 -3.91
C MET A 162 -5.11 -0.41 -3.29
N GLY A 163 -5.30 -1.46 -2.51
CA GLY A 163 -4.21 -2.25 -1.94
C GLY A 163 -3.80 -1.85 -0.53
N GLU A 164 -3.16 -2.81 0.09
CA GLU A 164 -2.63 -2.75 1.45
C GLU A 164 -1.15 -3.11 1.44
N ALA A 165 -0.38 -2.58 2.37
CA ALA A 165 0.99 -3.01 2.63
C ALA A 165 1.17 -3.40 4.09
N ARG A 166 1.98 -4.43 4.35
CA ARG A 166 2.28 -4.91 5.70
C ARG A 166 3.78 -4.86 5.95
N LYS A 167 4.22 -4.85 7.21
CA LYS A 167 5.63 -4.64 7.59
C LYS A 167 6.63 -5.41 6.73
N GLU A 168 6.40 -6.72 6.57
CA GLU A 168 7.27 -7.64 5.81
C GLU A 168 6.64 -8.02 4.45
N GLY A 169 5.39 -7.60 4.22
CA GLY A 169 4.57 -8.07 3.11
C GLY A 169 4.24 -9.56 3.18
N ASP A 170 3.57 -10.06 2.16
CA ASP A 170 3.10 -11.43 2.03
C ASP A 170 2.95 -11.75 0.52
N GLU A 171 3.94 -12.49 -0.02
CA GLU A 171 3.99 -12.84 -1.45
C GLU A 171 2.81 -13.73 -1.86
N ASP A 172 2.42 -14.70 -1.00
CA ASP A 172 1.29 -15.60 -1.26
C ASP A 172 -0.04 -14.85 -1.38
N LYS A 173 -0.21 -13.77 -0.60
CA LYS A 173 -1.39 -12.89 -0.66
C LYS A 173 -1.25 -11.76 -1.68
N MET A 174 -0.07 -11.60 -2.28
CA MET A 174 0.28 -10.44 -3.10
C MET A 174 -0.01 -9.13 -2.36
N THR A 175 0.56 -9.02 -1.15
CA THR A 175 0.51 -7.83 -0.28
C THR A 175 1.94 -7.32 -0.10
N PRO A 176 2.34 -6.17 -0.69
CA PRO A 176 3.72 -5.70 -0.61
C PRO A 176 4.15 -5.34 0.82
N SER A 177 5.46 -5.20 0.99
CA SER A 177 6.04 -4.62 2.20
C SER A 177 5.71 -3.12 2.31
N VAL A 178 5.69 -2.56 3.52
CA VAL A 178 5.61 -1.10 3.73
C VAL A 178 6.97 -0.47 3.38
N ASN A 179 7.28 -0.43 2.08
CA ASN A 179 8.52 0.07 1.52
C ASN A 179 8.36 1.48 0.95
N LEU A 180 9.48 2.09 0.54
CA LEU A 180 9.49 3.44 -0.01
C LEU A 180 8.57 3.57 -1.23
N ALA A 181 8.57 2.59 -2.13
CA ALA A 181 7.77 2.61 -3.34
C ALA A 181 6.27 2.61 -3.02
N PHE A 182 5.82 1.77 -2.08
CA PHE A 182 4.41 1.73 -1.68
C PHE A 182 3.97 3.03 -1.03
N MET A 183 4.78 3.57 -0.11
CA MET A 183 4.49 4.83 0.57
C MET A 183 4.42 6.02 -0.39
N GLN A 184 5.29 6.06 -1.41
CA GLN A 184 5.21 7.07 -2.47
C GLN A 184 4.01 6.90 -3.38
N SER A 185 3.58 5.64 -3.58
CA SER A 185 2.44 5.32 -4.44
C SER A 185 1.11 5.66 -3.75
N ALA A 186 1.01 5.41 -2.43
CA ALA A 186 -0.20 5.59 -1.63
C ALA A 186 -1.42 4.87 -2.26
N GLY A 187 -1.17 3.67 -2.76
CA GLY A 187 -2.12 2.87 -3.53
C GLY A 187 -1.42 2.15 -4.68
N ILE A 188 -1.90 0.96 -4.97
CA ILE A 188 -1.41 0.05 -6.00
C ILE A 188 -2.56 -0.68 -6.68
N GLU A 189 -2.27 -1.19 -7.85
CA GLU A 189 -3.13 -2.07 -8.61
C GLU A 189 -2.33 -3.32 -9.03
N LYS A 190 -2.99 -4.47 -9.09
CA LYS A 190 -2.37 -5.72 -9.52
C LYS A 190 -2.50 -5.83 -11.05
N LEU A 191 -1.35 -5.94 -11.72
CA LEU A 191 -1.25 -6.25 -13.14
C LEU A 191 -0.98 -7.74 -13.31
N THR A 192 -1.90 -8.47 -13.96
CA THR A 192 -1.76 -9.90 -14.21
C THR A 192 -1.57 -10.15 -15.70
N ALA A 193 -0.42 -10.71 -16.07
CA ALA A 193 -0.14 -11.21 -17.41
C ALA A 193 -0.61 -12.68 -17.49
N ILE A 194 -1.38 -13.03 -18.51
CA ILE A 194 -2.03 -14.35 -18.66
C ILE A 194 -1.73 -14.91 -20.04
N TYR A 195 -1.28 -16.18 -20.07
CA TYR A 195 -1.10 -16.95 -21.29
C TYR A 195 -1.41 -18.43 -21.04
N GLY A 196 -2.46 -18.93 -21.70
CA GLY A 196 -3.00 -20.27 -21.43
C GLY A 196 -3.42 -20.40 -19.98
N ASP A 197 -2.93 -21.43 -19.30
CA ASP A 197 -3.18 -21.69 -17.87
C ASP A 197 -2.09 -21.08 -16.95
N THR A 198 -1.18 -20.28 -17.50
CA THR A 198 -0.12 -19.62 -16.73
C THR A 198 -0.40 -18.14 -16.54
N SER A 199 0.03 -17.61 -15.40
CA SER A 199 -0.04 -16.18 -15.12
C SER A 199 1.10 -15.73 -14.24
N ASP A 200 1.42 -14.44 -14.32
CA ASP A 200 2.32 -13.75 -13.40
C ASP A 200 1.72 -12.39 -13.04
N THR A 201 2.02 -11.89 -11.84
CA THR A 201 1.42 -10.66 -11.31
C THR A 201 2.49 -9.72 -10.78
N ALA A 202 2.36 -8.44 -11.11
CA ALA A 202 3.17 -7.37 -10.56
C ALA A 202 2.28 -6.26 -9.99
N PHE A 203 2.87 -5.37 -9.20
CA PHE A 203 2.18 -4.17 -8.73
C PHE A 203 2.41 -3.00 -9.68
N CYS A 204 1.42 -2.14 -9.81
CA CYS A 204 1.55 -0.86 -10.47
C CYS A 204 0.98 0.24 -9.57
N LYS A 205 1.68 1.36 -9.45
CA LYS A 205 1.20 2.55 -8.73
C LYS A 205 -0.17 2.94 -9.29
N ASN A 206 -1.15 3.01 -8.39
CA ASN A 206 -2.44 3.64 -8.63
C ASN A 206 -2.89 4.32 -7.33
N GLN A 207 -2.71 5.64 -7.29
CA GLN A 207 -2.82 6.42 -6.06
C GLN A 207 -4.29 6.58 -5.64
N ALA A 208 -4.61 6.21 -4.40
CA ALA A 208 -5.94 6.36 -3.84
C ALA A 208 -6.23 7.81 -3.40
N ASP A 209 -7.49 8.19 -3.18
CA ASP A 209 -7.82 9.50 -2.58
C ASP A 209 -7.54 9.51 -1.07
N TRP A 210 -7.60 8.34 -0.42
CA TRP A 210 -7.42 8.18 1.01
C TRP A 210 -6.28 7.21 1.31
N PHE A 211 -5.29 7.66 2.09
CA PHE A 211 -4.19 6.81 2.52
C PHE A 211 -4.08 6.77 4.04
N TYR A 212 -4.20 5.58 4.62
CA TYR A 212 -4.05 5.35 6.05
C TYR A 212 -2.72 4.65 6.34
N TYR A 213 -1.91 5.21 7.22
CA TYR A 213 -0.68 4.58 7.68
C TYR A 213 -0.74 4.37 9.20
N SER A 214 -0.56 3.13 9.64
CA SER A 214 -0.38 2.76 11.04
C SER A 214 1.05 2.35 11.32
N GLY A 215 1.65 2.98 12.32
CA GLY A 215 2.95 2.56 12.80
C GLY A 215 3.64 3.58 13.68
N HIS A 216 4.96 3.51 13.70
CA HIS A 216 5.76 4.41 14.53
C HIS A 216 6.19 5.63 13.74
N GLY A 217 5.89 6.81 14.30
CA GLY A 217 6.54 8.05 13.94
C GLY A 217 7.72 8.29 14.89
N TYR A 218 8.77 8.91 14.36
CA TYR A 218 9.99 9.18 15.11
C TYR A 218 10.20 10.68 15.22
N CYS A 219 10.01 11.27 16.40
CA CYS A 219 10.47 12.63 16.68
C CYS A 219 11.76 12.57 17.51
N ARG A 220 12.86 13.14 16.99
CA ARG A 220 14.19 13.07 17.63
C ARG A 220 14.15 13.51 19.09
N ASP A 221 13.44 14.60 19.39
CA ASP A 221 13.43 15.23 20.72
C ASP A 221 12.77 14.39 21.83
N LEU A 222 11.92 13.42 21.48
CA LEU A 222 11.25 12.57 22.44
C LEU A 222 12.10 11.40 22.96
N TRP A 223 13.09 10.96 22.19
CA TRP A 223 13.69 9.63 22.36
C TRP A 223 15.17 9.66 22.76
N TRP A 224 15.78 10.83 22.98
CA TRP A 224 17.16 10.95 23.49
C TRP A 224 17.40 10.15 24.77
N TRP A 225 16.36 9.97 25.60
CA TRP A 225 16.44 9.20 26.84
C TRP A 225 16.32 7.67 26.66
N TRP A 226 15.77 7.18 25.53
CA TRP A 226 15.45 5.75 25.34
C TRP A 226 16.24 5.06 24.22
N ILE A 227 16.83 5.80 23.28
CA ILE A 227 17.61 5.21 22.16
C ILE A 227 18.98 5.90 22.04
N PRO A 228 19.94 5.57 22.94
CA PRO A 228 21.27 6.19 22.96
C PRO A 228 22.17 5.87 21.75
N TRP A 229 21.70 5.06 20.79
CA TRP A 229 22.51 4.50 19.70
C TRP A 229 22.36 5.19 18.35
N LEU A 230 21.46 6.18 18.23
CA LEU A 230 21.29 6.89 16.96
C LEU A 230 22.38 7.96 16.80
N PRO A 231 23.17 7.92 15.73
CA PRO A 231 24.27 8.87 15.53
C PRO A 231 23.73 10.30 15.42
N PRO A 232 24.39 11.28 16.06
CA PRO A 232 23.91 12.66 16.18
C PRO A 232 23.91 13.48 14.87
N GLU A 233 24.30 12.90 13.74
CA GLU A 233 24.82 13.66 12.60
C GLU A 233 23.79 14.10 11.53
N GLU A 234 22.51 13.76 11.66
CA GLU A 234 21.51 14.28 10.70
C GLU A 234 20.37 15.07 11.39
N PRO A 235 20.60 16.37 11.68
CA PRO A 235 19.55 17.25 12.19
C PRO A 235 18.37 17.44 11.23
N GLU A 236 18.41 16.92 10.01
CA GLU A 236 17.30 17.00 9.06
C GLU A 236 16.29 15.86 9.16
N ARG A 237 16.64 14.70 9.75
CA ARG A 237 15.80 13.47 9.78
C ARG A 237 14.83 13.38 10.95
N GLN A 238 14.40 14.52 11.48
CA GLN A 238 13.90 14.53 12.86
C GLN A 238 12.46 14.05 13.04
N THR A 239 11.70 13.76 11.97
CA THR A 239 10.25 13.48 12.01
C THR A 239 9.79 12.66 10.80
N GLU A 240 10.13 11.40 10.84
CA GLU A 240 9.90 10.46 9.75
C GLU A 240 9.12 9.27 10.30
N ILE A 241 8.30 8.65 9.45
CA ILE A 241 7.66 7.39 9.79
C ILE A 241 8.61 6.25 9.44
N ARG A 242 8.64 5.22 10.28
CA ARG A 242 9.43 4.02 9.98
C ARG A 242 8.86 3.35 8.74
N ILE A 243 9.70 2.74 7.91
CA ILE A 243 9.34 1.87 6.78
C ILE A 243 10.37 0.73 6.69
N TYR A 244 10.11 -0.27 5.84
CA TYR A 244 10.96 -1.46 5.69
C TYR A 244 11.33 -1.69 4.23
N GLU A 245 12.62 -1.93 3.98
CA GLU A 245 13.10 -2.45 2.69
C GLU A 245 13.82 -3.77 2.96
N GLY A 246 13.09 -4.88 2.74
CA GLY A 246 13.44 -6.17 3.32
C GLY A 246 13.61 -6.05 4.84
N ASP A 247 14.71 -6.56 5.36
CA ASP A 247 15.00 -6.52 6.80
C ASP A 247 15.50 -5.15 7.32
N LYS A 248 15.72 -4.19 6.41
CA LYS A 248 16.32 -2.90 6.76
C LYS A 248 15.24 -1.89 7.12
N LYS A 249 15.33 -1.36 8.34
CA LYS A 249 14.55 -0.19 8.75
C LYS A 249 15.03 1.03 7.97
N LYS A 250 14.09 1.70 7.33
CA LYS A 250 14.27 3.01 6.73
C LYS A 250 13.27 3.99 7.34
N LEU A 251 13.42 5.25 6.94
CA LEU A 251 12.58 6.34 7.35
C LEU A 251 11.96 6.97 6.10
N PHE A 252 10.70 7.36 6.20
CA PHE A 252 9.95 8.06 5.16
C PHE A 252 9.54 9.43 5.69
N GLY A 253 9.96 10.48 4.99
CA GLY A 253 9.68 11.86 5.35
C GLY A 253 8.95 12.63 4.25
N TYR A 254 8.67 13.90 4.53
CA TYR A 254 8.01 14.80 3.59
C TYR A 254 8.76 14.92 2.24
N LYS A 255 10.11 14.85 2.24
CA LYS A 255 10.92 14.89 1.02
C LYS A 255 10.64 13.69 0.11
N ASP A 256 10.40 12.52 0.69
CA ASP A 256 10.10 11.30 -0.07
C ASP A 256 8.70 11.36 -0.69
N ALA A 257 7.76 12.03 -0.02
CA ALA A 257 6.39 12.25 -0.50
C ALA A 257 6.28 13.42 -1.51
N GLN A 258 7.24 14.35 -1.50
CA GLN A 258 7.18 15.58 -2.29
C GLN A 258 7.15 15.27 -3.80
N GLY A 259 6.11 15.77 -4.48
CA GLY A 259 5.89 15.52 -5.91
C GLY A 259 5.51 14.07 -6.24
N LYS A 260 5.18 13.24 -5.25
CA LYS A 260 4.66 11.86 -5.43
C LYS A 260 3.18 11.74 -5.07
N TRP A 261 2.73 12.57 -4.13
CA TRP A 261 1.35 12.65 -3.65
C TRP A 261 0.57 13.82 -4.27
N ASN A 262 0.82 14.11 -5.55
CA ASN A 262 0.24 15.22 -6.30
C ASN A 262 -0.65 14.76 -7.46
N GLU A 263 -1.01 13.48 -7.48
CA GLU A 263 -1.91 12.91 -8.47
C GLU A 263 -3.33 12.88 -7.89
N ASN A 264 -3.74 11.79 -7.25
CA ASN A 264 -5.10 11.61 -6.75
C ASN A 264 -5.24 11.74 -5.22
N LEU A 265 -4.13 11.74 -4.49
CA LEU A 265 -4.18 11.65 -3.03
C LEU A 265 -4.73 12.92 -2.37
N ASP A 266 -5.87 12.79 -1.71
CA ASP A 266 -6.60 13.91 -1.12
C ASP A 266 -6.44 13.96 0.41
N THR A 267 -6.45 12.81 1.07
CA THR A 267 -6.33 12.68 2.52
C THR A 267 -5.31 11.63 2.92
N VAL A 268 -4.39 12.02 3.80
CA VAL A 268 -3.47 11.10 4.46
C VAL A 268 -3.71 11.10 5.95
N ILE A 269 -3.77 9.92 6.55
CA ILE A 269 -3.89 9.73 8.00
C ILE A 269 -2.63 9.02 8.49
N PHE A 270 -1.86 9.72 9.32
CA PHE A 270 -0.75 9.13 10.05
C PHE A 270 -1.21 8.74 11.46
N ALA A 271 -1.55 7.48 11.66
CA ALA A 271 -1.70 6.88 12.99
C ALA A 271 -0.32 6.58 13.59
N ALA A 272 0.45 7.66 13.79
CA ALA A 272 1.85 7.61 14.18
C ALA A 272 2.23 8.82 15.04
N CYS A 273 3.13 8.61 16.00
CA CYS A 273 3.57 9.65 16.93
C CYS A 273 4.33 10.78 16.24
N SER A 274 3.96 12.03 16.55
CA SER A 274 4.77 13.24 16.30
C SER A 274 5.13 13.50 14.83
N VAL A 275 4.27 13.12 13.88
CA VAL A 275 4.52 13.31 12.45
C VAL A 275 4.08 14.70 11.98
N LEU A 276 2.99 15.25 12.54
CA LEU A 276 2.31 16.43 12.02
C LEU A 276 2.38 17.67 12.93
N ASP A 277 3.24 17.68 13.95
CA ASP A 277 3.29 18.79 14.90
C ASP A 277 3.69 20.11 14.23
N VAL A 278 2.95 21.19 14.52
CA VAL A 278 3.22 22.55 14.03
C VAL A 278 3.44 23.44 15.24
N ASN A 279 4.62 24.05 15.32
CA ASN A 279 5.01 25.04 16.33
C ASN A 279 4.79 24.65 17.79
N ASP A 280 4.61 23.37 18.10
CA ASP A 280 4.22 22.88 19.43
C ASP A 280 3.14 23.76 20.10
N TYR A 281 2.06 24.08 19.38
CA TYR A 281 0.96 24.88 19.94
C TYR A 281 0.26 24.24 21.16
N ASN A 282 0.59 22.98 21.45
CA ASN A 282 0.15 22.24 22.63
C ASN A 282 1.14 22.28 23.80
N GLY A 283 2.35 22.79 23.61
CA GLY A 283 3.41 22.81 24.61
C GLY A 283 3.79 21.41 25.10
N ASN A 284 3.77 20.42 24.20
CA ASN A 284 4.16 19.04 24.48
C ASN A 284 5.66 18.90 24.78
N TYR A 285 6.49 19.84 24.33
CA TYR A 285 7.96 19.77 24.41
C TYR A 285 8.58 20.76 25.40
N ASN A 286 7.76 21.51 26.15
CA ASN A 286 8.25 22.38 27.22
C ASN A 286 8.24 21.63 28.56
N ASP A 287 9.43 21.42 29.11
CA ASP A 287 9.62 20.88 30.47
C ASP A 287 9.17 21.90 31.55
N ASP A 288 9.09 23.18 31.18
CA ASP A 288 8.67 24.27 32.06
C ASP A 288 7.14 24.40 32.07
N TRP A 289 6.55 23.89 33.15
CA TRP A 289 5.13 23.96 33.43
C TRP A 289 4.63 25.41 33.51
N TRP A 290 3.87 25.83 32.50
CA TRP A 290 2.97 27.00 32.46
C TRP A 290 3.61 28.41 32.60
N PRO A 291 3.23 29.39 31.76
CA PRO A 291 2.26 29.32 30.67
C PRO A 291 2.82 28.61 29.43
N LEU A 292 2.00 27.77 28.80
CA LEU A 292 2.35 27.13 27.53
C LEU A 292 2.63 28.25 26.51
N PRO A 293 3.85 28.40 25.98
CA PRO A 293 4.13 29.46 25.03
C PRO A 293 3.32 29.22 23.75
N GLU A 294 2.88 30.30 23.10
CA GLU A 294 2.18 30.22 21.81
C GLU A 294 3.10 29.79 20.66
N GLN A 295 4.42 29.75 20.90
CA GLN A 295 5.44 29.23 20.00
C GLN A 295 6.29 28.22 20.75
N GLY A 296 6.50 27.07 20.14
CA GLY A 296 7.42 26.06 20.63
C GLY A 296 8.86 26.60 20.71
N PRO A 297 9.75 25.92 21.43
CA PRO A 297 11.13 26.37 21.58
C PRO A 297 11.81 26.50 20.21
N SER A 298 12.52 27.61 19.98
CA SER A 298 13.15 27.90 18.67
C SER A 298 14.28 26.92 18.29
N ASP A 299 14.78 26.16 19.27
CA ASP A 299 15.77 25.10 19.10
C ASP A 299 15.14 23.75 18.72
N LYS A 300 13.81 23.66 18.71
CA LYS A 300 13.05 22.46 18.33
C LYS A 300 12.55 22.56 16.89
N ILE A 301 12.35 21.41 16.26
CA ILE A 301 11.88 21.32 14.88
C ILE A 301 10.48 20.73 14.86
N PHE A 302 9.54 21.49 14.29
CA PHE A 302 8.15 21.09 14.15
C PHE A 302 7.87 20.66 12.70
N PRO A 303 7.56 19.39 12.46
CA PRO A 303 7.56 18.82 11.11
C PRO A 303 6.36 19.17 10.26
N GLY A 304 5.26 19.55 10.90
CA GLY A 304 3.98 19.80 10.29
C GLY A 304 4.07 20.90 9.22
N GLU A 305 4.94 21.91 9.40
CA GLU A 305 5.17 22.93 8.38
C GLU A 305 5.72 22.34 7.08
N LYS A 306 6.64 21.39 7.18
CA LYS A 306 7.23 20.71 6.02
C LYS A 306 6.19 19.79 5.37
N TRP A 307 5.44 19.02 6.17
CA TRP A 307 4.34 18.19 5.68
C TRP A 307 3.23 18.99 5.01
N ALA A 308 2.93 20.20 5.48
CA ALA A 308 1.92 21.06 4.88
C ALA A 308 2.24 21.50 3.44
N THR A 309 3.49 21.33 3.00
CA THR A 309 3.92 21.58 1.62
C THR A 309 3.81 20.36 0.70
N VAL A 310 3.36 19.22 1.23
CA VAL A 310 3.14 17.98 0.48
C VAL A 310 1.74 17.99 -0.15
N GLY A 311 1.57 17.26 -1.25
CA GLY A 311 0.41 17.37 -2.15
C GLY A 311 -1.00 17.12 -1.59
N PRO A 312 -1.25 16.29 -0.54
CA PRO A 312 -2.61 16.04 -0.07
C PRO A 312 -3.30 17.27 0.54
N LYS A 313 -4.61 17.40 0.30
CA LYS A 313 -5.41 18.50 0.87
C LYS A 313 -5.60 18.40 2.36
N HIS A 314 -5.58 17.17 2.90
CA HIS A 314 -5.74 16.90 4.32
C HIS A 314 -4.65 15.95 4.83
N LEU A 315 -3.98 16.36 5.90
CA LEU A 315 -3.09 15.51 6.69
C LEU A 315 -3.67 15.41 8.10
N LEU A 316 -4.05 14.20 8.50
CA LEU A 316 -4.63 13.89 9.81
C LEU A 316 -3.63 13.05 10.60
N GLY A 317 -3.54 13.25 11.90
CA GLY A 317 -2.62 12.47 12.73
C GLY A 317 -2.44 13.08 14.09
N TYR A 318 -1.21 12.96 14.62
CA TYR A 318 -0.88 13.35 15.99
C TYR A 318 0.33 14.28 16.05
N ASN A 319 0.24 15.28 16.93
CA ASN A 319 1.31 16.24 17.17
C ASN A 319 2.29 15.81 18.28
N TYR A 320 2.04 14.66 18.92
CA TYR A 320 2.94 14.15 19.95
C TYR A 320 2.80 12.63 20.07
N TYR A 321 1.98 12.13 21.00
CA TYR A 321 1.69 10.70 21.11
C TYR A 321 0.43 10.31 20.33
N ALA A 322 0.58 9.34 19.43
CA ALA A 322 -0.55 8.56 18.97
C ALA A 322 -1.10 7.73 20.15
N PRO A 323 -2.42 7.43 20.18
CA PRO A 323 -2.96 6.47 21.11
C PRO A 323 -2.22 5.14 20.99
N LEU A 324 -2.08 4.45 22.12
CA LEU A 324 -1.50 3.11 22.16
C LEU A 324 -2.61 2.14 22.53
N GLY A 325 -3.02 1.29 21.58
CA GLY A 325 -3.79 0.10 21.84
C GLY A 325 -4.87 -0.14 20.77
N PRO A 326 -4.98 -1.37 20.24
CA PRO A 326 -5.79 -1.67 19.06
C PRO A 326 -7.27 -1.32 19.24
N ILE A 327 -7.81 -1.49 20.45
CA ILE A 327 -9.22 -1.15 20.77
C ILE A 327 -9.47 0.35 20.64
N ILE A 328 -8.51 1.18 21.06
CA ILE A 328 -8.64 2.63 21.06
C ILE A 328 -8.56 3.17 19.64
N ASP A 329 -7.61 2.66 18.86
CA ASP A 329 -7.42 3.06 17.46
C ASP A 329 -8.66 2.69 16.63
N THR A 330 -9.19 1.48 16.83
CA THR A 330 -10.46 1.01 16.26
C THR A 330 -11.63 1.95 16.59
N GLU A 331 -11.78 2.33 17.86
CA GLU A 331 -12.87 3.21 18.30
C GLU A 331 -12.75 4.63 17.70
N ILE A 332 -11.53 5.17 17.60
CA ILE A 332 -11.27 6.46 16.96
C ILE A 332 -11.68 6.42 15.48
N ILE A 333 -11.29 5.37 14.75
CA ILE A 333 -11.62 5.20 13.33
C ILE A 333 -13.12 5.09 13.13
N ASN A 334 -13.81 4.24 13.90
CA ASN A 334 -15.26 4.07 13.81
C ASN A 334 -16.01 5.39 14.05
N ARG A 335 -15.61 6.16 15.07
CA ARG A 335 -16.21 7.48 15.34
C ARG A 335 -15.90 8.48 14.24
N TRP A 336 -14.66 8.50 13.76
CA TRP A 336 -14.24 9.40 12.69
C TRP A 336 -15.06 9.17 11.42
N LEU A 337 -15.22 7.92 10.99
CA LEU A 337 -16.05 7.55 9.85
C LEU A 337 -17.52 7.95 10.05
N GLY A 338 -18.08 7.73 11.25
CA GLY A 338 -19.45 8.16 11.57
C GLY A 338 -19.64 9.69 11.58
N TYR A 339 -18.58 10.44 11.92
CA TYR A 339 -18.60 11.91 11.94
C TYR A 339 -18.27 12.54 10.58
N LEU A 340 -17.55 11.83 9.72
CA LEU A 340 -17.08 12.30 8.42
C LEU A 340 -18.18 12.98 7.58
N PRO A 341 -19.37 12.37 7.35
CA PRO A 341 -20.42 13.01 6.54
C PRO A 341 -21.08 14.22 7.19
N ILE A 342 -20.91 14.44 8.51
CA ILE A 342 -21.59 15.49 9.26
C ILE A 342 -20.75 16.77 9.35
N MET A 343 -19.45 16.62 9.54
CA MET A 343 -18.57 17.74 9.89
C MET A 343 -17.28 17.84 9.07
N GLY A 344 -17.08 16.93 8.11
CA GLY A 344 -15.92 16.88 7.25
C GLY A 344 -14.66 16.34 7.93
N ARG A 345 -13.64 16.03 7.12
CA ARG A 345 -12.44 15.25 7.49
C ARG A 345 -11.72 15.77 8.74
N THR A 346 -11.30 17.01 8.70
CA THR A 346 -10.49 17.65 9.75
C THR A 346 -11.25 17.69 11.08
N ARG A 347 -12.51 18.13 11.08
CA ARG A 347 -13.27 18.25 12.32
C ARG A 347 -13.70 16.89 12.85
N ALA A 348 -14.09 15.97 11.97
CA ALA A 348 -14.44 14.61 12.36
C ALA A 348 -13.29 13.93 13.09
N TRP A 349 -12.06 14.09 12.58
CA TRP A 349 -10.86 13.48 13.17
C TRP A 349 -10.63 13.96 14.61
N LEU A 350 -10.72 15.27 14.81
CA LEU A 350 -10.51 15.90 16.10
C LEU A 350 -11.63 15.59 17.08
N GLU A 351 -12.90 15.58 16.65
CA GLU A 351 -14.03 15.24 17.52
C GLU A 351 -13.98 13.75 17.93
N ALA A 352 -13.66 12.84 17.01
CA ALA A 352 -13.49 11.41 17.32
C ALA A 352 -12.42 11.18 18.40
N ASN A 353 -11.25 11.78 18.19
CA ASN A 353 -10.16 11.73 19.17
C ASN A 353 -10.49 12.41 20.49
N ALA A 354 -11.17 13.56 20.48
CA ALA A 354 -11.57 14.25 21.70
C ALA A 354 -12.54 13.42 22.54
N LYS A 355 -13.46 12.68 21.90
CA LYS A 355 -14.40 11.79 22.58
C LYS A 355 -13.67 10.65 23.26
N VAL A 356 -12.79 9.97 22.54
CA VAL A 356 -11.97 8.88 23.10
C VAL A 356 -11.06 9.41 24.22
N ALA A 357 -10.46 10.58 24.06
CA ALA A 357 -9.62 11.20 25.10
C ALA A 357 -10.39 11.51 26.39
N MET A 358 -11.70 11.78 26.33
CA MET A 358 -12.53 11.98 27.52
C MET A 358 -12.89 10.68 28.24
N GLU A 359 -12.96 9.57 27.51
CA GLU A 359 -13.37 8.26 28.04
C GLU A 359 -12.17 7.42 28.50
N GLU A 360 -11.04 7.57 27.82
CA GLU A 360 -9.85 6.74 27.94
C GLU A 360 -8.64 7.54 28.48
N GLU A 361 -8.85 8.33 29.53
CA GLU A 361 -7.80 9.06 30.28
C GLU A 361 -6.82 9.86 29.40
N GLY A 362 -7.31 10.46 28.32
CA GLY A 362 -6.53 11.32 27.43
C GLY A 362 -5.86 10.62 26.25
N LYS A 363 -6.14 9.34 25.99
CA LYS A 363 -5.77 8.68 24.73
C LYS A 363 -6.42 9.41 23.54
N GLY A 364 -5.61 9.88 22.59
CA GLY A 364 -6.06 10.70 21.45
C GLY A 364 -5.99 12.22 21.67
N ARG A 365 -5.58 12.70 22.85
CA ARG A 365 -5.50 14.15 23.16
C ARG A 365 -4.53 14.95 22.29
N HIS A 366 -3.63 14.28 21.58
CA HIS A 366 -2.62 14.90 20.72
C HIS A 366 -3.05 14.92 19.25
N ALA A 367 -4.32 14.64 18.95
CA ALA A 367 -4.81 14.69 17.58
C ALA A 367 -4.68 16.10 17.02
N CYS A 368 -4.22 16.15 15.77
CA CYS A 368 -4.05 17.36 15.00
C CYS A 368 -4.41 17.09 13.54
N ALA A 369 -4.56 18.18 12.79
CA ALA A 369 -4.84 18.12 11.37
C ALA A 369 -4.28 19.36 10.68
N ILE A 370 -3.71 19.15 9.50
CA ILE A 370 -3.33 20.20 8.57
C ILE A 370 -4.27 20.08 7.37
N ASN A 371 -4.77 21.21 6.90
CA ASN A 371 -5.39 21.29 5.58
C ASN A 371 -4.71 22.38 4.73
N GLU A 372 -5.24 22.62 3.53
CA GLU A 372 -4.70 23.62 2.59
C GLU A 372 -4.51 25.02 3.18
N MET A 373 -5.30 25.40 4.19
CA MET A 373 -5.30 26.77 4.72
C MET A 373 -4.86 26.87 6.19
N SER A 374 -4.93 25.78 6.94
CA SER A 374 -4.90 25.88 8.40
C SER A 374 -4.44 24.63 9.12
N TYR A 375 -3.90 24.86 10.33
CA TYR A 375 -3.62 23.85 11.32
C TYR A 375 -4.69 23.84 12.41
N TRP A 376 -5.02 22.65 12.88
CA TRP A 376 -5.99 22.38 13.93
C TRP A 376 -5.44 21.35 14.89
N TYR A 377 -5.77 21.47 16.18
CA TYR A 377 -5.30 20.54 17.19
C TYR A 377 -6.22 20.46 18.40
N LEU A 378 -6.12 19.37 19.16
CA LEU A 378 -6.77 19.24 20.46
C LEU A 378 -5.90 19.81 21.57
N LYS A 379 -6.47 20.73 22.36
CA LYS A 379 -5.85 21.28 23.57
C LYS A 379 -6.57 20.79 24.80
N SER A 380 -5.81 20.29 25.79
CA SER A 380 -6.33 19.98 27.11
C SER A 380 -6.64 21.28 27.87
N VAL A 381 -7.83 21.36 28.44
CA VAL A 381 -8.29 22.50 29.24
C VAL A 381 -8.93 21.97 30.51
N TYR A 382 -8.41 22.39 31.66
CA TYR A 382 -8.98 22.01 32.95
C TYR A 382 -10.27 22.82 33.21
N ASP A 383 -11.40 22.13 33.33
CA ASP A 383 -12.68 22.74 33.72
C ASP A 383 -12.77 22.76 35.25
N SER A 384 -12.29 23.84 35.88
CA SER A 384 -12.27 24.01 37.33
C SER A 384 -13.65 23.90 37.98
N LYS A 385 -14.74 24.21 37.24
CA LYS A 385 -16.11 24.07 37.75
C LYS A 385 -16.54 22.61 37.87
N ARG A 386 -15.99 21.73 37.04
CA ARG A 386 -16.33 20.30 37.00
C ARG A 386 -15.24 19.40 37.56
N GLY A 387 -14.10 19.98 37.95
CA GLY A 387 -12.95 19.25 38.48
C GLY A 387 -12.36 18.23 37.49
N LYS A 388 -12.53 18.45 36.17
CA LYS A 388 -12.07 17.49 35.15
C LYS A 388 -11.47 18.15 33.92
N TRP A 389 -10.54 17.44 33.28
CA TRP A 389 -9.99 17.84 32.00
C TRP A 389 -11.03 17.71 30.87
N ARG A 390 -10.94 18.61 29.91
CA ARG A 390 -11.70 18.62 28.66
C ARG A 390 -10.75 18.84 27.50
N TYR A 391 -11.16 18.40 26.32
CA TYR A 391 -10.40 18.63 25.09
C TYR A 391 -11.17 19.63 24.23
N LYS A 392 -10.51 20.75 23.93
CA LYS A 392 -11.04 21.79 23.06
C LYS A 392 -10.32 21.72 21.73
N ILE A 393 -11.09 21.72 20.65
CA ILE A 393 -10.55 21.92 19.30
C ILE A 393 -10.10 23.36 19.17
N ILE A 394 -8.83 23.56 18.83
CA ILE A 394 -8.24 24.86 18.52
C ILE A 394 -7.95 24.92 17.02
N GLY A 395 -8.33 26.03 16.40
CA GLY A 395 -8.20 26.28 14.96
C GLY A 395 -9.40 27.05 14.39
N PRO A 396 -9.37 27.45 13.11
CA PRO A 396 -8.24 27.27 12.20
C PRO A 396 -7.08 28.21 12.55
N ILE A 397 -5.84 27.70 12.65
CA ILE A 397 -4.63 28.53 12.68
C ILE A 397 -4.16 28.72 11.24
N PRO A 398 -4.25 29.92 10.65
CA PRO A 398 -3.85 30.15 9.27
C PRO A 398 -2.38 29.87 9.02
N ARG A 399 -2.04 29.40 7.81
CA ARG A 399 -0.64 29.16 7.41
C ARG A 399 0.30 30.34 7.62
N SER A 400 -0.21 31.57 7.50
CA SER A 400 0.55 32.80 7.71
C SER A 400 0.98 33.04 9.16
N LYS A 401 0.56 32.20 10.10
CA LYS A 401 0.91 32.27 11.52
C LYS A 401 1.82 31.13 11.98
N TRP A 402 2.15 30.23 11.06
CA TRP A 402 3.15 29.20 11.31
C TRP A 402 4.52 29.88 11.34
#